data_AF-A0A521MV38-F1
#
_entry.id   AF-A0A521MV38-F1
#
_cell.length_a   1.000
_cell.length_b   1.000
_cell.length_c   1.000
_cell.angle_alpha   90.00
_cell.angle_beta   90.00
_cell.angle_gamma   90.00
#
_symmetry.space_group_name_H-M   'P 1'
#
loop_
_entity.id
_entity.type
_entity.pdbx_description
1 polymer ?
#
loop_
_entity_poly.entity_id
_entity_poly.type
_entity_poly.pdbx_seq_one_letter_code
_entity_poly.pdbx_strand_id
1 'polypeptide(L)'
;MPTGDTVGTYEGYAEAQAAVERLAQSDFPLKSVSIIGSDLKTVEQVTGKRSYGRAALAGALSGLWLGLFFGLLLVLLSPTTTSALFLGAAALIGAGFGLFFNIAAYSINRRRRDFTSVMQVIATSYSVIVEPEHANRARNILESPEER
;
A
#
# COMPACT_ATOMS: atom_id res chain seq x y z
N MET A 1 11.13 25.40 -0.64
CA MET A 1 12.12 24.34 -0.37
C MET A 1 12.99 24.79 0.78
N PRO A 2 13.45 23.91 1.67
CA PRO A 2 14.42 24.26 2.69
C PRO A 2 15.60 24.98 2.03
N THR A 3 15.95 26.15 2.53
CA THR A 3 17.08 26.95 2.04
C THR A 3 18.29 26.61 2.91
N GLY A 4 19.25 25.88 2.36
CA GLY A 4 20.42 25.43 3.09
C GLY A 4 21.42 24.68 2.21
N ASP A 5 22.52 24.27 2.83
CA ASP A 5 23.60 23.54 2.17
C ASP A 5 23.48 22.04 2.42
N THR A 6 23.72 21.24 1.38
CA THR A 6 23.85 19.80 1.52
C THR A 6 25.12 19.48 2.30
N VAL A 7 24.96 18.75 3.40
CA VAL A 7 26.07 18.28 4.26
C VAL A 7 26.40 16.82 4.03
N GLY A 8 25.49 16.05 3.42
CA GLY A 8 25.69 14.67 3.02
C GLY A 8 24.57 14.16 2.12
N THR A 9 24.90 13.21 1.24
CA THR A 9 23.95 12.55 0.34
C THR A 9 24.08 11.04 0.50
N TYR A 10 22.95 10.36 0.62
CA TYR A 10 22.85 8.95 0.94
C TYR A 10 21.89 8.25 -0.03
N GLU A 11 22.04 6.94 -0.20
CA GLU A 11 21.15 6.15 -1.07
C GLU A 11 19.88 5.75 -0.34
N GLY A 12 19.99 5.46 0.96
CA GLY A 12 18.87 5.04 1.80
C GLY A 12 18.39 6.13 2.76
N TYR A 13 17.08 6.14 3.01
CA TYR A 13 16.51 6.99 4.07
C TYR A 13 17.11 6.68 5.45
N ALA A 14 17.38 5.40 5.73
CA ALA A 14 17.97 4.97 7.00
C ALA A 14 19.38 5.53 7.22
N GLU A 15 20.19 5.64 6.17
CA GLU A 15 21.53 6.22 6.24
C GLU A 15 21.47 7.73 6.49
N ALA A 16 20.58 8.44 5.78
CA ALA A 16 20.33 9.85 6.03
C ALA A 16 19.80 10.09 7.45
N GLN A 17 18.94 9.21 7.96
CA GLN A 17 18.44 9.27 9.33
C GLN A 17 19.57 9.04 10.36
N ALA A 18 20.47 8.08 10.12
CA ALA A 18 21.63 7.84 10.97
C ALA A 18 22.57 9.06 11.02
N ALA A 19 22.75 9.77 9.90
CA ALA A 19 23.49 11.02 9.87
C ALA A 19 22.83 12.11 10.73
N VAL A 20 21.50 12.26 10.67
CA VAL A 20 20.75 13.20 11.53
C VAL A 20 20.85 12.79 12.99
N GLU A 21 20.84 11.50 13.30
CA GLU A 21 21.01 10.99 14.66
C GLU A 21 22.40 11.31 15.23
N ARG A 22 23.47 11.22 14.43
CA ARG A 22 24.81 11.68 14.83
C ARG A 22 24.85 13.17 15.14
N LEU A 23 24.17 13.99 14.34
CA LEU A 23 24.02 15.42 14.64
C LEU A 23 23.28 15.62 15.97
N ALA A 24 22.21 14.86 16.22
CA ALA A 24 21.44 14.93 17.46
C ALA A 24 22.29 14.62 18.71
N GLN A 25 23.21 13.64 18.62
CA GLN A 25 24.10 13.25 19.71
C GLN A 25 25.14 14.34 20.07
N SER A 26 25.39 15.29 19.16
CA SER A 26 26.39 16.36 19.33
C SER A 26 25.77 17.70 19.75
N ASP A 27 24.59 17.68 20.38
CA ASP A 27 23.80 18.87 20.75
C ASP A 27 23.53 19.83 19.58
N PHE A 28 23.43 19.29 18.36
CA PHE A 28 23.18 20.08 17.16
C PHE A 28 21.71 20.56 17.08
N PRO A 29 21.43 21.80 16.61
CA PRO A 29 20.07 22.31 16.49
C PRO A 29 19.28 21.59 15.37
N LEU A 30 18.60 20.48 15.70
CA LEU A 30 17.88 19.65 14.71
C LEU A 30 16.78 20.39 13.94
N LYS A 31 16.27 21.51 14.46
CA LYS A 31 15.29 22.35 13.77
C LYS A 31 15.84 22.95 12.47
N SER A 32 17.16 23.08 12.36
CA SER A 32 17.83 23.60 11.17
C SER A 32 18.25 22.49 10.19
N VAL A 33 17.78 21.24 10.38
CA VAL A 33 18.14 20.07 9.58
C VAL A 33 16.90 19.57 8.81
N SER A 34 17.07 19.25 7.54
CA SER A 34 16.02 18.70 6.68
C SER A 34 16.56 17.54 5.85
N ILE A 35 15.81 16.45 5.75
CA ILE A 35 16.11 15.35 4.82
C ILE A 35 15.26 15.56 3.56
N ILE A 36 15.91 15.66 2.40
CA ILE A 36 15.24 15.81 1.11
C ILE A 36 15.50 14.57 0.26
N GLY A 37 14.42 13.90 -0.14
CA GLY A 37 14.45 12.88 -1.19
C GLY A 37 14.48 13.52 -2.57
N SER A 38 15.50 13.23 -3.36
CA SER A 38 15.69 13.71 -4.73
C SER A 38 15.44 12.61 -5.75
N ASP A 39 15.20 13.02 -7.00
CA ASP A 39 14.99 12.12 -8.13
C ASP A 39 13.89 11.08 -7.86
N LEU A 40 12.70 11.58 -7.51
CA LEU A 40 11.53 10.76 -7.25
C LEU A 40 11.18 9.94 -8.50
N LYS A 41 11.32 8.62 -8.38
CA LYS A 41 10.92 7.65 -9.39
C LYS A 41 9.58 7.07 -9.00
N THR A 42 8.64 7.10 -9.93
CA THR A 42 7.40 6.35 -9.79
C THR A 42 7.63 4.95 -10.33
N VAL A 43 7.54 3.94 -9.47
CA VAL A 43 7.66 2.53 -9.85
C VAL A 43 6.27 1.93 -9.90
N GLU A 44 5.91 1.39 -11.06
CA GLU A 44 4.69 0.61 -11.24
C GLU A 44 5.03 -0.87 -11.03
N GLN A 45 4.77 -1.38 -9.83
CA GLN A 45 5.07 -2.78 -9.53
C GLN A 45 3.93 -3.66 -10.03
N VAL A 46 4.20 -4.45 -11.07
CA VAL A 46 3.26 -5.43 -11.63
C VAL A 46 3.09 -6.57 -10.64
N THR A 47 1.99 -6.55 -9.88
CA THR A 47 1.71 -7.52 -8.81
C THR A 47 1.13 -8.83 -9.35
N GLY A 48 0.56 -8.81 -10.55
CA GLY A 48 0.12 -10.03 -11.22
C GLY A 48 -0.87 -9.79 -12.36
N LYS A 49 -1.22 -10.88 -13.05
CA LYS A 49 -2.20 -10.89 -14.13
C LYS A 49 -3.62 -10.84 -13.57
N ARG A 50 -4.44 -9.93 -14.08
CA ARG A 50 -5.87 -9.97 -13.81
C ARG A 50 -6.49 -11.16 -14.54
N SER A 51 -6.97 -12.15 -13.79
CA SER A 51 -7.57 -13.38 -14.35
C SER A 51 -9.07 -13.42 -14.07
N TYR A 52 -9.85 -13.73 -15.11
CA TYR A 52 -11.27 -14.01 -15.02
C TYR A 52 -11.61 -15.10 -14.00
N GLY A 53 -10.73 -16.10 -13.84
CA GLY A 53 -10.93 -17.17 -12.86
C GLY A 53 -10.95 -16.65 -11.42
N ARG A 54 -10.08 -15.69 -11.08
CA ARG A 54 -10.08 -15.07 -9.74
C ARG A 54 -11.33 -14.23 -9.49
N ALA A 55 -11.80 -13.49 -10.49
CA ALA A 55 -13.04 -12.71 -10.40
C ALA A 55 -14.27 -13.62 -10.26
N ALA A 56 -14.34 -14.69 -11.06
CA ALA A 56 -15.42 -15.67 -11.00
C ALA A 56 -15.48 -16.38 -9.63
N LEU A 57 -14.33 -16.81 -9.10
CA LEU A 57 -14.25 -17.43 -7.78
C LEU A 57 -14.66 -16.46 -6.66
N ALA A 58 -14.16 -15.22 -6.69
CA ALA A 58 -14.54 -14.21 -5.71
C ALA A 58 -16.04 -13.89 -5.76
N GLY A 59 -16.60 -13.80 -6.97
CA GLY A 59 -18.05 -13.63 -7.19
C GLY A 59 -18.88 -14.79 -6.66
N ALA A 60 -18.46 -16.03 -6.94
CA ALA A 60 -19.15 -17.23 -6.46
C ALA A 60 -19.17 -17.31 -4.94
N LEU A 61 -18.04 -17.03 -4.28
CA LEU A 61 -17.94 -17.03 -2.82
C LEU A 61 -18.84 -15.95 -2.18
N SER A 62 -18.81 -14.73 -2.72
CA SER A 62 -19.66 -13.63 -2.26
C SER A 62 -21.15 -13.93 -2.47
N GLY A 63 -21.50 -14.48 -3.63
CA GLY A 63 -22.86 -14.90 -3.96
C GLY A 63 -23.37 -16.04 -3.09
N LEU A 64 -22.52 -17.02 -2.79
CA LEU A 64 -22.85 -18.15 -1.92
C LEU A 64 -23.17 -17.65 -0.50
N TRP A 65 -22.36 -16.74 0.03
CA TRP A 65 -22.62 -16.13 1.32
C TRP A 65 -23.96 -15.37 1.34
N LEU A 66 -24.24 -14.59 0.30
CA LEU A 66 -25.50 -13.86 0.17
C LEU A 66 -26.71 -14.81 0.07
N GLY A 67 -26.59 -15.87 -0.74
CA GLY A 67 -27.61 -16.90 -0.88
C GLY A 67 -27.89 -17.65 0.42
N LEU A 68 -26.83 -17.99 1.16
CA LEU A 68 -26.96 -18.57 2.50
C LEU A 68 -27.61 -17.60 3.49
N PHE A 69 -27.24 -16.32 3.45
CA PHE A 69 -27.81 -15.30 4.32
C PHE A 69 -29.33 -15.15 4.09
N PHE A 70 -29.76 -14.96 2.84
CA PHE A 70 -31.19 -14.87 2.52
C PHE A 70 -31.93 -16.19 2.76
N GLY A 71 -31.28 -17.33 2.48
CA GLY A 71 -31.82 -18.65 2.78
C GLY A 71 -32.10 -18.83 4.27
N LEU A 72 -31.12 -18.54 5.12
CA LEU A 72 -31.24 -18.59 6.58
C LEU A 72 -32.28 -17.60 7.11
N LEU A 73 -32.30 -16.37 6.57
CA LEU A 73 -33.30 -15.36 6.94
C LEU A 73 -34.72 -15.85 6.66
N LEU A 74 -34.95 -16.51 5.51
CA LEU A 74 -36.26 -17.12 5.20
C LEU A 74 -36.60 -18.31 6.11
N VAL A 75 -35.62 -19.10 6.56
CA VAL A 75 -35.88 -20.16 7.55
C VAL A 75 -36.36 -19.58 8.88
N LEU A 76 -35.76 -18.48 9.33
CA LEU A 76 -36.15 -17.81 10.55
C LEU A 76 -37.54 -17.16 10.45
N LEU A 77 -37.88 -16.60 9.28
CA LEU A 77 -39.18 -15.97 9.03
C LEU A 77 -40.30 -17.00 8.77
N SER A 78 -39.98 -18.12 8.11
CA SER A 78 -40.93 -19.13 7.64
C SER A 78 -40.37 -20.56 7.79
N PRO A 79 -40.27 -21.08 9.03
CA PRO A 79 -39.64 -22.37 9.31
C PRO A 79 -40.44 -23.59 8.81
N THR A 80 -41.73 -23.44 8.54
CA THR A 80 -42.62 -24.53 8.10
C THR A 80 -42.49 -24.85 6.60
N THR A 81 -41.94 -23.94 5.80
CA THR A 81 -41.82 -24.09 4.33
C THR A 81 -40.39 -24.36 3.87
N THR A 82 -39.41 -24.29 4.76
CA THR A 82 -37.99 -24.35 4.41
C THR A 82 -37.34 -25.65 4.86
N SER A 83 -36.70 -26.34 3.91
CA SER A 83 -35.96 -27.59 4.13
C SER A 83 -34.46 -27.41 3.86
N ALA A 84 -33.63 -28.38 4.28
CA ALA A 84 -32.20 -28.37 3.98
C ALA A 84 -31.91 -28.33 2.46
N LEU A 85 -32.79 -28.93 1.64
CA LEU A 85 -32.73 -28.85 0.18
C LEU A 85 -32.96 -27.42 -0.33
N PHE A 86 -33.88 -26.67 0.30
CA PHE A 86 -34.14 -25.28 -0.04
C PHE A 86 -32.93 -24.39 0.27
N LEU A 87 -32.30 -24.58 1.44
CA LEU A 87 -31.07 -23.87 1.80
C LEU A 87 -29.92 -24.15 0.81
N GLY A 88 -29.75 -25.41 0.42
CA GLY A 88 -28.77 -25.80 -0.60
C GLY A 88 -29.05 -25.13 -1.96
N ALA A 89 -30.31 -25.10 -2.40
CA ALA A 89 -30.72 -24.44 -3.63
C ALA A 89 -30.50 -22.92 -3.57
N ALA A 90 -30.86 -22.27 -2.46
CA ALA A 90 -30.63 -20.83 -2.27
C ALA A 90 -29.14 -20.47 -2.30
N ALA A 91 -28.28 -21.28 -1.68
CA ALA A 91 -26.84 -21.12 -1.72
C ALA A 91 -26.28 -21.28 -3.15
N LEU A 92 -26.72 -22.30 -3.89
CA LEU A 92 -26.29 -22.53 -5.27
C LEU A 92 -26.74 -21.43 -6.23
N ILE A 93 -27.99 -20.97 -6.11
CA ILE A 93 -28.53 -19.87 -6.91
C ILE A 93 -27.79 -18.57 -6.57
N GLY A 94 -27.56 -18.30 -5.28
CA GLY A 94 -26.77 -17.15 -4.82
C GLY A 94 -25.34 -17.19 -5.39
N ALA A 95 -24.67 -18.34 -5.31
CA ALA A 95 -23.33 -18.53 -5.86
C ALA A 95 -23.29 -18.31 -7.38
N GLY A 96 -24.24 -18.88 -8.12
CA GLY A 96 -24.35 -18.69 -9.56
C GLY A 96 -24.59 -17.23 -9.93
N PHE A 97 -25.56 -16.57 -9.28
CA PHE A 97 -25.84 -15.16 -9.50
C PHE A 97 -24.64 -14.27 -9.17
N GLY A 98 -23.98 -14.49 -8.02
CA GLY A 98 -22.80 -13.73 -7.62
C GLY A 98 -21.62 -13.93 -8.57
N LEU A 99 -21.43 -15.14 -9.09
CA LEU A 99 -20.44 -15.42 -10.13
C LEU A 99 -20.74 -14.60 -11.40
N PHE A 100 -21.95 -14.68 -11.94
CA PHE A 100 -22.32 -13.96 -13.17
C PHE A 100 -22.26 -12.45 -12.98
N PHE A 101 -22.78 -11.95 -11.86
CA PHE A 101 -22.76 -10.53 -11.54
C PHE A 101 -21.34 -9.99 -11.39
N ASN A 102 -20.44 -10.72 -10.71
CA ASN A 102 -19.06 -10.28 -10.54
C ASN A 102 -18.28 -10.31 -11.86
N ILE A 103 -18.51 -11.32 -12.72
CA ILE A 103 -17.92 -11.36 -14.07
C ILE A 103 -18.43 -10.19 -14.91
N ALA A 104 -19.72 -9.86 -14.85
CA ALA A 104 -20.30 -8.71 -15.55
C ALA A 104 -19.77 -7.37 -15.01
N ALA A 105 -19.70 -7.20 -13.69
CA ALA A 105 -19.12 -6.02 -13.07
C ALA A 105 -17.62 -5.88 -13.41
N TYR A 106 -16.90 -7.01 -13.45
CA TYR A 106 -15.51 -7.06 -13.85
C TYR A 106 -15.33 -6.68 -15.33
N SER A 107 -16.23 -7.10 -16.23
CA SER A 107 -16.15 -6.74 -17.65
C SER A 107 -16.41 -5.25 -17.89
N ILE A 108 -17.36 -4.65 -17.17
CA ILE A 108 -17.65 -3.20 -17.22
C ILE A 108 -16.46 -2.39 -16.67
N ASN A 109 -15.87 -2.84 -15.57
CA ASN A 109 -14.73 -2.17 -14.94
C ASN A 109 -13.37 -2.53 -15.56
N ARG A 110 -13.33 -3.39 -16.60
CA ARG A 110 -12.09 -3.76 -17.32
C ARG A 110 -11.63 -2.59 -18.21
N ARG A 111 -11.20 -1.49 -17.59
CA ARG A 111 -10.42 -0.45 -18.26
C ARG A 111 -9.03 -1.00 -18.61
N ARG A 112 -8.90 -1.53 -19.83
CA ARG A 112 -7.69 -1.64 -20.69
C ARG A 112 -6.30 -1.92 -20.04
N ARG A 113 -6.19 -2.57 -18.88
CA ARG A 113 -4.90 -3.01 -18.31
C ARG A 113 -5.03 -4.42 -17.78
N ASP A 114 -4.32 -5.35 -18.43
CA ASP A 114 -4.33 -6.79 -18.13
C ASP A 114 -3.49 -7.18 -16.89
N PHE A 115 -3.03 -6.18 -16.15
CA PHE A 115 -2.20 -6.30 -14.96
C PHE A 115 -2.82 -5.52 -13.80
N THR A 116 -2.66 -6.06 -12.60
CA THR A 116 -2.84 -5.30 -11.36
C THR A 116 -1.48 -4.68 -11.03
N SER A 117 -1.45 -3.36 -10.92
CA SER A 117 -0.28 -2.62 -10.49
C SER A 117 -0.58 -1.83 -9.23
N VAL A 118 0.45 -1.70 -8.39
CA VAL A 118 0.49 -0.71 -7.32
C VAL A 118 1.48 0.38 -7.73
N MET A 119 1.07 1.64 -7.62
CA MET A 119 1.96 2.77 -7.85
C MET A 119 2.67 3.12 -6.56
N GLN A 120 4.00 3.19 -6.60
CA GLN A 120 4.83 3.63 -5.49
C GLN A 120 5.76 4.74 -5.95
N VAL A 121 5.98 5.74 -5.10
CA VAL A 121 6.94 6.82 -5.34
C VAL A 121 8.12 6.59 -4.41
N ILE A 122 9.31 6.41 -4.98
CA ILE A 122 10.56 6.20 -4.23
C ILE A 122 11.57 7.27 -4.63
N ALA A 123 12.33 7.81 -3.67
CA ALA A 123 13.46 8.68 -3.97
C ALA A 123 14.69 7.83 -4.35
N THR A 124 15.52 8.33 -5.26
CA THR A 124 16.78 7.66 -5.64
C THR A 124 17.92 8.05 -4.70
N SER A 125 17.85 9.23 -4.10
CA SER A 125 18.85 9.73 -3.15
C SER A 125 18.19 10.57 -2.07
N TYR A 126 18.82 10.61 -0.90
CA TYR A 126 18.39 11.37 0.26
C TYR A 126 19.53 12.31 0.67
N SER A 127 19.30 13.61 0.55
CA SER A 127 20.25 14.65 0.96
C SER A 127 19.88 15.19 2.33
N VAL A 128 20.84 15.27 3.24
CA VAL A 128 20.70 16.01 4.50
C VAL A 128 21.13 17.45 4.24
N ILE A 129 20.18 18.37 4.42
CA ILE A 129 20.36 19.81 4.23
C ILE A 129 20.32 20.50 5.57
N VAL A 130 21.23 21.43 5.77
CA VAL A 130 21.35 22.23 7.00
C VAL A 130 21.36 23.70 6.64
N GLU A 131 20.79 24.55 7.49
CA GLU A 131 20.90 26.01 7.32
C GLU A 131 22.38 26.45 7.20
N PRO A 132 22.70 27.42 6.32
CA PRO A 132 24.10 27.75 5.98
C PRO A 132 24.96 28.13 7.20
N GLU A 133 24.35 28.75 8.21
CA GLU A 133 25.00 29.15 9.47
C GLU A 133 25.59 27.97 10.26
N HIS A 134 25.05 26.76 10.07
CA HIS A 134 25.46 25.56 10.79
C HIS A 134 26.06 24.47 9.89
N ALA A 135 26.14 24.70 8.58
CA ALA A 135 26.61 23.72 7.59
C ALA A 135 28.05 23.24 7.85
N ASN A 136 28.98 24.15 8.15
CA ASN A 136 30.38 23.78 8.45
C ASN A 136 30.50 22.92 9.72
N ARG A 137 29.74 23.28 10.77
CA ARG A 137 29.71 22.49 12.02
C ARG A 137 29.14 21.10 11.76
N ALA A 138 28.05 21.00 10.98
CA ALA A 138 27.45 19.72 10.64
C ALA A 138 28.41 18.82 9.86
N ARG A 139 29.13 19.35 8.85
CA ARG A 139 30.15 18.59 8.12
C ARG A 139 31.24 18.05 9.04
N ASN A 140 31.76 18.89 9.94
CA ASN A 140 32.78 18.46 10.90
C ASN A 140 32.31 17.29 11.78
N ILE A 141 31.05 17.32 12.25
CA ILE A 141 30.46 16.24 13.07
C ILE A 141 30.26 14.95 12.25
N LEU A 142 29.87 15.08 10.98
CA LEU A 142 29.64 13.93 10.11
C LEU A 142 30.94 13.29 9.59
N GLU A 143 32.01 14.08 9.50
CA GLU A 143 33.36 13.63 9.10
C GLU A 143 34.17 13.05 10.26
N SER A 144 33.86 13.39 11.51
CA SER A 144 34.54 12.81 12.67
C SER A 144 34.31 11.28 12.75
N PRO A 145 35.39 10.46 12.82
CA PRO A 145 35.26 9.01 12.97
C PRO A 145 34.52 8.65 14.26
N GLU A 146 33.67 7.62 14.22
CA GLU A 146 33.04 7.08 15.42
C GLU A 146 34.13 6.58 16.40
N GLU A 147 34.29 7.24 17.55
CA GLU A 147 34.93 6.60 18.71
C GLU A 147 34.00 5.45 19.15
N ARG A 148 34.35 4.23 18.74
CA ARG A 148 33.66 2.99 19.14
C ARG A 148 34.04 2.55 20.55
#